data_AF-A0A7S1AYK7-F1
#
_entry.id   AF-A0A7S1AYK7-F1
#
_cell.length_a   1.000
_cell.length_b   1.000
_cell.length_c   1.000
_cell.angle_alpha   90.00
_cell.angle_beta   90.00
_cell.angle_gamma   90.00
#
_symmetry.space_group_name_H-M   'P 1'
#
loop_
_entity.id
_entity.type
_entity.pdbx_description
1 polymer ?
#
loop_
_entity_poly.entity_id
_entity_poly.type
_entity_poly.pdbx_seq_one_letter_code
_entity_poly.pdbx_strand_id
1 'polypeptide(L)'
;RSLRHLAIFRKLRLMISALVHCGIDLFWASTLLLSISFFFSILFVQVISLHVGVSAPADEAVEELRAYFSSIPHAVLTCIMCVMGGLSWWEVIRPFIEISWFLALLFVLFIFIMVVAA
;
A
#
# COMPACT_ATOMS: atom_id res chain seq x y z
N ARG A 1 19.87 -31.63 -36.18
CA ARG A 1 18.83 -30.59 -36.00
C ARG A 1 18.05 -30.76 -34.67
N SER A 2 17.72 -31.98 -34.24
CA SER A 2 16.96 -32.28 -33.01
C SER A 2 17.64 -31.90 -31.69
N LEU A 3 18.98 -31.90 -31.63
CA LEU A 3 19.75 -31.51 -30.44
C LEU A 3 19.56 -30.03 -30.04
N ARG A 4 19.21 -29.16 -31.00
CA ARG A 4 18.97 -27.73 -30.74
C ARG A 4 17.67 -27.48 -29.97
N HIS A 5 16.64 -28.29 -30.22
CA HIS A 5 15.36 -28.19 -29.50
C HIS A 5 15.50 -28.63 -28.04
N LEU A 6 16.18 -29.76 -27.78
CA LEU A 6 16.49 -30.23 -26.42
C LEU A 6 17.28 -29.19 -25.62
N ALA A 7 18.23 -28.48 -26.25
CA ALA A 7 18.98 -27.40 -25.61
C ALA A 7 18.11 -26.18 -25.25
N ILE A 8 17.11 -25.83 -26.06
CA ILE A 8 16.17 -24.73 -25.79
C ILE A 8 15.20 -25.10 -24.67
N PHE A 9 14.61 -26.30 -24.69
CA PHE A 9 13.74 -26.78 -23.61
C PHE A 9 14.47 -26.83 -22.26
N ARG A 10 15.76 -27.20 -22.25
CA ARG A 10 16.58 -27.15 -21.04
C ARG A 10 16.77 -25.72 -20.53
N LYS A 11 17.03 -24.75 -21.41
CA LYS A 11 17.14 -23.33 -21.02
C LYS A 11 15.82 -22.75 -20.52
N LEU A 12 14.70 -23.05 -21.19
CA LEU A 12 13.36 -22.62 -20.76
C LEU A 12 13.01 -23.19 -19.39
N ARG A 13 13.29 -24.48 -19.13
CA ARG A 13 13.06 -25.11 -17.82
C ARG A 13 13.87 -24.44 -16.71
N LEU A 14 15.12 -24.08 -16.98
CA LEU A 14 15.95 -23.34 -16.03
C LEU A 14 15.38 -21.94 -15.74
N MET A 15 14.95 -21.22 -16.77
CA MET A 15 14.32 -19.90 -16.60
C MET A 15 12.99 -19.98 -15.84
N ILE A 16 12.14 -20.97 -16.13
CA ILE A 16 10.88 -21.21 -15.40
C ILE A 16 11.17 -21.55 -13.95
N SER A 17 12.16 -22.40 -13.67
CA SER A 17 12.57 -22.72 -12.30
C SER A 17 12.98 -21.47 -11.55
N ALA A 18 13.78 -20.59 -12.18
CA ALA A 18 14.18 -19.32 -11.58
C ALA A 18 12.97 -18.40 -11.33
N LEU A 19 12.04 -18.29 -12.29
CA LEU A 19 10.81 -17.50 -12.14
C LEU A 19 9.92 -18.01 -11.00
N VAL A 20 9.77 -19.32 -10.86
CA VAL A 20 8.98 -19.92 -9.77
C VAL A 20 9.62 -19.61 -8.41
N HIS A 21 10.94 -19.72 -8.30
CA HIS A 21 11.64 -19.37 -7.05
C HIS A 21 11.47 -17.89 -6.72
N CYS A 22 11.77 -16.98 -7.65
CA CYS A 22 11.54 -15.56 -7.45
C CYS A 22 10.07 -15.21 -7.19
N GLY A 23 9.13 -15.98 -7.77
CA GLY A 23 7.69 -15.80 -7.56
C GLY A 23 7.24 -16.17 -6.15
N ILE A 24 7.82 -17.21 -5.55
CA ILE A 24 7.55 -17.58 -4.14
C ILE A 24 8.11 -16.49 -3.21
N ASP A 25 9.33 -16.02 -3.45
CA ASP A 25 9.93 -14.95 -2.65
C ASP A 25 9.11 -13.65 -2.78
N LEU A 26 8.68 -13.31 -3.99
CA LEU A 26 7.82 -12.16 -4.25
C LEU A 26 6.45 -12.31 -3.56
N PHE A 27 5.88 -13.51 -3.51
CA PHE A 27 4.62 -13.76 -2.82
C PHE A 27 4.74 -13.48 -1.32
N TRP A 28 5.83 -13.90 -0.69
CA TRP A 28 6.09 -13.61 0.72
C TRP A 28 6.33 -12.12 0.97
N ALA A 29 7.12 -11.46 0.11
CA ALA A 29 7.32 -10.01 0.18
C ALA A 29 5.99 -9.25 0.01
N SER A 30 5.17 -9.62 -0.98
CA SER A 30 3.85 -9.01 -1.21
C SER A 30 2.90 -9.20 -0.03
N THR A 31 2.92 -10.38 0.61
CA THR A 31 2.12 -10.66 1.81
C THR A 31 2.56 -9.79 2.99
N LEU A 32 3.86 -9.56 3.16
CA LEU A 32 4.39 -8.65 4.18
C LEU A 32 3.95 -7.21 3.93
N LEU A 33 4.10 -6.72 2.70
CA LEU A 33 3.68 -5.37 2.29
C LEU A 33 2.17 -5.15 2.48
N LEU A 34 1.34 -6.16 2.15
CA LEU A 34 -0.11 -6.13 2.40
C LEU A 34 -0.43 -6.08 3.89
N SER A 35 0.31 -6.83 4.71
CA SER A 35 0.10 -6.87 6.17
C SER A 35 0.45 -5.54 6.83
N ILE A 36 1.55 -4.90 6.43
CA ILE A 36 1.93 -3.55 6.90
C ILE A 36 0.86 -2.54 6.47
N SER A 37 0.45 -2.56 5.20
CA SER A 37 -0.59 -1.67 4.67
C SER A 37 -1.91 -1.84 5.41
N PHE A 38 -2.30 -3.07 5.73
CA PHE A 38 -3.51 -3.39 6.50
C PHE A 38 -3.46 -2.80 7.91
N PHE A 39 -2.35 -2.98 8.62
CA PHE A 39 -2.17 -2.44 9.97
C PHE A 39 -2.31 -0.91 10.00
N PHE A 40 -1.59 -0.20 9.13
CA PHE A 40 -1.67 1.26 9.05
C PHE A 40 -3.06 1.75 8.60
N SER A 41 -3.70 1.04 7.66
CA SER A 41 -5.06 1.36 7.21
C SER A 41 -6.08 1.32 8.34
N ILE A 42 -5.99 0.34 9.24
CA ILE A 42 -6.84 0.28 10.43
C ILE A 42 -6.62 1.50 11.31
N LEU A 43 -5.36 1.85 11.59
CA LEU A 43 -5.04 3.02 12.42
C LEU A 43 -5.61 4.31 11.84
N PHE A 44 -5.44 4.54 10.53
CA PHE A 44 -5.96 5.74 9.86
C PHE A 44 -7.49 5.79 9.90
N VAL A 45 -8.16 4.70 9.52
CA VAL A 45 -9.64 4.63 9.55
C VAL A 45 -10.18 4.86 10.95
N GLN A 46 -9.54 4.30 11.99
CA GLN A 46 -9.94 4.50 13.39
C GLN A 46 -9.81 5.95 13.83
N VAL A 47 -8.68 6.60 13.54
CA VAL A 47 -8.44 8.01 13.93
C VAL A 47 -9.42 8.94 13.22
N ILE A 48 -9.63 8.75 11.91
CA ILE A 48 -10.58 9.56 11.13
C ILE A 48 -12.00 9.36 11.65
N SER A 49 -12.42 8.12 11.89
CA SER A 49 -13.76 7.81 12.41
C SER A 49 -14.00 8.42 13.80
N LEU A 50 -12.97 8.49 14.65
CA LEU A 50 -13.05 9.17 15.94
C LEU A 50 -13.23 10.68 15.78
N HIS A 51 -12.51 11.30 14.84
CA HIS A 51 -12.61 12.75 14.58
C HIS A 51 -13.96 13.16 13.98
N VAL A 52 -14.57 12.30 13.13
CA VAL A 52 -15.93 12.49 12.60
C VAL A 52 -16.98 12.55 13.72
N GLY A 53 -16.82 11.74 14.78
CA GLY A 53 -17.77 11.69 15.89
C GLY A 53 -17.68 12.88 16.86
N VAL A 54 -16.53 13.55 16.91
CA VAL A 54 -16.24 14.65 17.84
C VAL A 54 -16.43 16.02 17.20
N SER A 55 -16.19 16.15 15.90
CA SER A 55 -16.21 17.40 15.16
C SER A 55 -17.59 17.65 14.53
N ALA A 56 -18.04 18.91 14.50
CA ALA A 56 -19.28 19.28 13.84
C ALA A 56 -19.25 18.88 12.34
N PRO A 57 -20.40 18.63 11.69
CA PRO A 57 -20.50 17.98 10.37
C PRO A 57 -20.01 18.80 9.15
N ALA A 58 -19.01 19.67 9.31
CA ALA A 58 -18.56 20.60 8.27
C ALA A 58 -17.03 20.72 8.16
N ASP A 59 -16.26 19.73 8.64
CA ASP A 59 -14.81 19.74 8.49
C ASP A 59 -14.42 19.21 7.09
N GLU A 60 -14.07 20.11 6.18
CA GLU A 60 -13.81 19.82 4.76
C GLU A 60 -12.71 18.75 4.58
N ALA A 61 -11.68 18.79 5.43
CA ALA A 61 -10.59 17.81 5.46
C ALA A 61 -11.07 16.38 5.74
N VAL A 62 -12.09 16.23 6.60
CA VAL A 62 -12.65 14.92 6.96
C VAL A 62 -13.42 14.33 5.80
N GLU A 63 -14.16 15.16 5.04
CA GLU A 63 -14.88 14.67 3.86
C GLU A 63 -13.96 14.37 2.68
N GLU A 64 -12.89 15.12 2.49
CA GLU A 64 -11.82 14.74 1.53
C GLU A 64 -11.26 13.35 1.86
N LEU A 65 -10.96 13.08 3.14
CA LEU A 65 -10.43 11.79 3.57
C LEU A 65 -11.45 10.66 3.53
N ARG A 66 -12.74 10.96 3.63
CA ARG A 66 -13.79 9.94 3.55
C ARG A 66 -13.80 9.23 2.20
N ALA A 67 -13.45 9.93 1.11
CA ALA A 67 -13.31 9.32 -0.20
C ALA A 67 -12.23 8.23 -0.23
N TYR A 68 -11.13 8.44 0.51
CA TYR A 68 -9.98 7.54 0.53
C TYR A 68 -10.03 6.48 1.65
N PHE A 69 -10.70 6.78 2.77
CA PHE A 69 -10.70 5.97 4.00
C PHE A 69 -12.12 5.57 4.46
N SER A 70 -13.08 5.48 3.53
CA SER A 70 -14.48 5.07 3.81
C SER A 70 -14.60 3.68 4.44
N SER A 71 -13.66 2.78 4.18
CA SER A 71 -13.61 1.41 4.68
C SER A 71 -12.18 0.90 4.71
N ILE A 72 -11.92 -0.16 5.50
CA ILE A 72 -10.58 -0.75 5.61
C ILE A 72 -10.02 -1.20 4.24
N PRO A 73 -10.78 -1.91 3.37
CA PRO A 73 -10.26 -2.29 2.05
C PRO A 73 -9.93 -1.09 1.16
N HIS A 74 -10.73 -0.01 1.22
CA HIS A 74 -10.44 1.23 0.50
C HIS A 74 -9.18 1.91 1.04
N ALA A 75 -9.01 1.97 2.36
CA ALA A 75 -7.81 2.50 2.99
C ALA A 75 -6.55 1.73 2.59
N VAL A 76 -6.63 0.39 2.56
CA VAL A 76 -5.52 -0.46 2.08
C VAL A 76 -5.18 -0.16 0.63
N LEU A 77 -6.20 -0.05 -0.23
CA LEU A 77 -6.01 0.31 -1.63
C LEU A 77 -5.35 1.69 -1.76
N THR A 78 -5.84 2.71 -1.05
CA THR A 78 -5.26 4.06 -1.01
C THR A 78 -3.79 4.02 -0.60
N CYS A 79 -3.45 3.29 0.47
CA CYS A 79 -2.09 3.14 0.97
C CYS A 79 -1.17 2.52 -0.09
N ILE A 80 -1.62 1.46 -0.76
CA ILE A 80 -0.90 0.81 -1.85
C ILE A 80 -0.73 1.75 -3.05
N MET A 81 -1.79 2.46 -3.44
CA MET A 81 -1.75 3.43 -4.54
C MET A 81 -0.75 4.55 -4.28
N CYS A 82 -0.64 5.04 -3.03
CA CYS A 82 0.34 6.06 -2.66
C CYS A 82 1.78 5.54 -2.80
N VAL A 83 2.04 4.31 -2.37
CA VAL A 83 3.39 3.71 -2.46
C VAL A 83 3.77 3.39 -3.91
N MET A 84 2.82 2.89 -4.69
CA MET A 84 3.04 2.56 -6.11
C MET A 84 3.04 3.79 -7.04
N GLY A 85 2.74 4.98 -6.51
CA GLY A 85 2.65 6.22 -7.30
C GLY A 85 1.38 6.33 -8.16
N GLY A 86 0.36 5.51 -7.90
CA GLY A 86 -0.95 5.60 -8.54
C GLY A 86 -1.83 6.74 -7.99
N LEU A 87 -1.53 7.20 -6.77
CA LEU A 87 -2.12 8.40 -6.16
C LEU A 87 -0.99 9.26 -5.60
N SER A 88 -1.08 10.58 -5.78
CA SER A 88 -0.12 11.48 -5.16
C SER A 88 -0.29 11.41 -3.64
N TRP A 89 0.76 10.99 -2.93
CA TRP A 89 0.77 10.96 -1.47
C TRP A 89 0.49 12.35 -0.85
N TRP A 90 0.74 13.43 -1.61
CA TRP A 90 0.41 14.80 -1.22
C TRP A 90 -1.09 15.04 -1.06
N GLU A 91 -1.92 14.43 -1.93
CA GLU A 91 -3.38 14.56 -1.88
C GLU A 91 -3.96 13.95 -0.60
N VAL A 92 -3.28 12.93 -0.06
CA VAL A 92 -3.71 12.24 1.16
C VAL A 92 -3.15 12.91 2.42
N ILE A 93 -1.89 13.35 2.40
CA ILE A 93 -1.25 13.92 3.59
C ILE A 93 -1.76 15.32 3.94
N ARG A 94 -2.18 16.12 2.94
CA ARG A 94 -2.69 17.48 3.16
C ARG A 94 -3.86 17.49 4.17
N PRO A 95 -4.96 16.76 3.97
CA PRO A 95 -6.05 16.73 4.95
C PRO A 95 -5.65 16.04 6.26
N PHE A 96 -4.65 15.15 6.27
CA PHE A 96 -4.10 14.64 7.53
C PHE A 96 -3.44 15.71 8.39
N ILE A 97 -2.71 16.65 7.78
CA ILE A 97 -2.08 17.76 8.51
C ILE A 97 -3.14 18.68 9.12
N GLU A 98 -4.25 18.91 8.41
CA GLU A 98 -5.37 19.74 8.88
C GLU A 98 -6.10 19.10 10.07
N ILE A 99 -6.25 17.78 10.10
CA ILE A 99 -6.83 17.05 11.23
C ILE A 99 -5.83 16.94 12.41
N SER A 100 -4.62 16.44 12.13
CA SER A 100 -3.61 16.21 13.17
C SER A 100 -2.22 15.99 12.57
N TRP A 101 -1.26 16.82 12.99
CA TRP A 101 0.15 16.67 12.61
C TRP A 101 0.72 15.27 12.96
N PHE A 102 0.20 14.61 14.02
CA PHE A 102 0.62 13.26 14.40
C PHE A 102 0.17 12.21 13.38
N LEU A 103 -1.02 12.36 12.80
CA LEU A 103 -1.54 11.49 11.76
C LEU A 103 -0.71 11.62 10.47
N ALA A 104 -0.35 12.85 10.11
CA ALA A 104 0.55 13.12 8.99
C ALA A 104 1.94 12.48 9.21
N LEU A 105 2.49 12.57 10.42
CA LEU A 105 3.76 11.92 10.77
C LEU A 105 3.70 10.39 10.62
N LEU A 106 2.62 9.75 11.09
CA LEU A 106 2.41 8.32 10.93
C LEU A 106 2.30 7.91 9.46
N PHE A 107 1.65 8.72 8.63
CA PHE A 107 1.54 8.46 7.20
C PHE A 107 2.90 8.57 6.48
N VAL A 108 3.72 9.56 6.81
CA VAL A 108 5.09 9.66 6.28
C VAL A 108 5.95 8.47 6.72
N LEU A 109 5.83 8.05 7.98
CA LEU A 109 6.53 6.87 8.49
C LEU A 109 6.10 5.60 7.73
N PHE A 110 4.81 5.44 7.44
CA PHE A 110 4.29 4.35 6.61
C PHE A 110 4.94 4.36 5.22
N ILE A 111 4.95 5.50 4.51
CA ILE A 111 5.57 5.61 3.18
C ILE A 111 7.06 5.25 3.25
N PHE A 112 7.79 5.74 4.25
CA PHE A 112 9.21 5.43 4.41
C PHE A 112 9.45 3.92 4.63
N ILE A 113 8.69 3.30 5.53
CA ILE A 113 8.78 1.86 5.80
C ILE A 113 8.50 1.06 4.54
N MET A 114 7.44 1.41 3.79
CA MET A 114 7.05 0.69 2.57
C MET A 114 8.07 0.82 1.45
N VAL A 115 8.65 2.02 1.25
CA VAL A 115 9.68 2.24 0.24
C VAL A 115 10.98 1.53 0.59
N VAL A 116 11.33 1.42 1.87
CA VAL A 116 12.53 0.68 2.32
C VAL A 116 12.31 -0.84 2.30
N ALA A 117 11.08 -1.31 2.50
CA ALA A 117 10.74 -2.73 2.48
C ALA A 117 10.55 -3.31 1.07
N ALA A 118 10.34 -2.45 0.07
CA ALA A 118 10.22 -2.81 -1.35
C ALA A 118 11.59 -2.99 -2.01
#